data_AF-A0A317LZ88-F1
#
_entry.id   AF-A0A317LZ88-F1
#
_cell.length_a   1.000
_cell.length_b   1.000
_cell.length_c   1.000
_cell.angle_alpha   90.00
_cell.angle_beta   90.00
_cell.angle_gamma   90.00
#
_symmetry.space_group_name_H-M   'P 1'
#
loop_
_entity.id
_entity.type
_entity.pdbx_description
1 polymer ?
#
loop_
_entity_poly.entity_id
_entity_poly.type
_entity_poly.pdbx_seq_one_letter_code
_entity_poly.pdbx_strand_id
1 'polypeptide(L)'
;MSLDDLVNGTRGRLSRDSVKKIEAAANLEAASVRRVDVDDLVVLAQALNTSPLALLLPVTDDPYAGVEVTGSSETSAVSAWAWGIGLRPLSAEVAGSGSVEDGRKRYQREALFRAYARPGWLFERVERKFHGGDWLPDDDTEHEPGDESPDGTDT
;
A
#
# COMPACT_ATOMS: atom_id res chain seq x y z
N MET A 1 8.63 -8.19 26.77
CA MET A 1 8.54 -9.50 26.09
C MET A 1 9.96 -9.94 25.81
N SER A 2 10.38 -11.11 26.31
CA SER A 2 11.75 -11.61 26.10
C SER A 2 11.90 -12.21 24.71
N LEU A 3 13.10 -12.17 24.12
CA LEU A 3 13.39 -12.84 22.83
C LEU A 3 13.28 -14.37 22.94
N ASP A 4 13.53 -14.92 24.13
CA ASP A 4 13.25 -16.33 24.42
C ASP A 4 11.74 -16.64 24.35
N ASP A 5 10.88 -15.69 24.74
CA ASP A 5 9.43 -15.83 24.59
C ASP A 5 9.03 -15.81 23.11
N LEU A 6 9.74 -15.04 22.27
CA LEU A 6 9.52 -14.95 20.82
C LEU A 6 9.88 -16.26 20.10
N VAL A 7 11.02 -16.88 20.45
CA VAL A 7 11.45 -18.18 19.91
C VAL A 7 10.47 -19.29 20.31
N ASN A 8 10.02 -19.29 21.57
CA ASN A 8 9.03 -20.24 22.05
C ASN A 8 7.64 -20.00 21.43
N GLY A 9 7.25 -18.74 21.22
CA GLY A 9 5.99 -18.35 20.58
C GLY A 9 5.89 -18.71 19.10
N THR A 10 7.02 -18.71 18.38
CA THR A 10 7.09 -19.04 16.95
C THR A 10 7.18 -20.55 16.67
N ARG A 11 7.02 -21.41 17.70
CA ARG A 11 7.11 -22.89 17.60
C ARG A 11 8.40 -23.37 16.91
N GLY A 12 9.53 -22.69 17.15
CA GLY A 12 10.83 -23.05 16.58
C GLY A 12 11.01 -22.73 15.09
N ARG A 13 10.11 -21.92 14.50
CA ARG A 13 10.28 -21.44 13.12
C ARG A 13 11.35 -20.35 12.99
N LEU A 14 11.63 -19.62 14.07
CA LEU A 14 12.72 -18.67 14.13
C LEU A 14 13.99 -19.38 14.61
N SER A 15 15.05 -19.37 13.80
CA SER A 15 16.32 -19.99 14.18
C SER A 15 17.02 -19.19 15.30
N ARG A 16 17.64 -19.90 16.25
CA ARG A 16 18.49 -19.29 17.29
C ARG A 16 19.67 -18.52 16.70
N ASP A 17 20.14 -18.92 15.52
CA ASP A 17 21.18 -18.20 14.79
C ASP A 17 20.67 -16.83 14.33
N SER A 18 19.47 -16.77 13.76
CA SER A 18 18.82 -15.52 13.34
C SER A 18 18.55 -14.58 14.51
N VAL A 19 18.19 -15.11 15.68
CA VAL A 19 18.06 -14.33 16.92
C VAL A 19 19.40 -13.74 17.35
N LYS A 20 20.46 -14.54 17.38
CA LYS A 20 21.81 -14.05 17.71
C LYS A 20 22.28 -12.96 16.76
N LYS A 21 21.92 -13.05 15.47
CA LYS A 21 22.24 -12.02 14.47
C LYS A 21 21.53 -10.70 14.76
N ILE A 22 20.25 -10.75 15.16
CA ILE A 22 19.49 -9.56 15.56
C ILE A 22 20.08 -8.93 16.82
N GLU A 23 20.42 -9.72 17.84
CA GLU A 23 21.05 -9.23 19.08
C GLU A 23 22.43 -8.60 18.80
N ALA A 24 23.23 -9.23 17.93
CA ALA A 24 24.50 -8.69 17.49
C ALA A 24 24.34 -7.40 16.68
N ALA A 25 23.26 -7.25 15.90
CA ALA A 25 22.97 -6.01 15.17
C ALA A 25 22.50 -4.87 16.09
N ALA A 26 21.82 -5.18 17.20
CA ALA A 26 21.42 -4.19 18.21
C ALA A 26 22.62 -3.68 19.05
N ASN A 27 23.71 -4.44 19.11
CA ASN A 27 24.93 -4.05 19.80
C ASN A 27 25.86 -3.26 18.86
N LEU A 28 25.98 -1.95 19.12
CA LEU A 28 26.79 -1.02 18.33
C LEU A 28 28.30 -1.38 18.29
N GLU A 29 28.78 -2.19 19.24
CA GLU A 29 30.19 -2.62 19.36
C GLU A 29 30.46 -4.00 18.70
N ALA A 30 29.41 -4.76 18.35
CA ALA A 30 29.56 -6.09 17.75
C ALA A 30 29.66 -6.01 16.23
N ALA A 31 30.43 -6.92 15.61
CA ALA A 31 30.48 -7.06 14.16
C ALA A 31 29.07 -7.33 13.63
N SER A 32 28.46 -6.31 13.04
CA SER A 32 27.06 -6.30 12.63
C SER A 32 26.78 -7.43 11.63
N VAL A 33 26.07 -8.48 12.08
CA VAL A 33 25.50 -9.46 11.15
C VAL A 33 24.21 -8.88 10.58
N ARG A 34 24.34 -8.13 9.49
CA ARG A 34 23.28 -7.33 8.86
C ARG A 34 22.33 -8.10 7.95
N ARG A 35 22.37 -9.43 7.97
CA ARG A 35 21.62 -10.25 7.02
C ARG A 35 20.67 -11.16 7.78
N VAL A 36 19.39 -10.86 7.61
CA VAL A 36 18.24 -11.66 8.06
C VAL A 36 17.59 -12.19 6.78
N ASP A 37 17.28 -13.48 6.74
CA ASP A 37 16.64 -14.08 5.58
C ASP A 37 15.15 -13.66 5.50
N VAL A 38 14.55 -13.76 4.31
CA VAL A 38 13.14 -13.36 4.11
C VAL A 38 12.19 -14.16 5.02
N ASP A 39 12.49 -15.44 5.26
CA ASP A 39 11.69 -16.27 6.16
C ASP A 39 11.74 -15.76 7.60
N ASP A 40 12.93 -15.36 8.08
CA ASP A 40 13.08 -14.79 9.42
C ASP A 40 12.35 -13.45 9.54
N LEU A 41 12.38 -12.61 8.50
CA LEU A 41 11.63 -11.36 8.47
C LEU A 41 10.11 -11.60 8.60
N VAL A 42 9.58 -12.59 7.89
CA VAL A 42 8.15 -12.92 7.93
C VAL A 42 7.76 -13.50 9.29
N VAL A 43 8.58 -14.38 9.85
CA VAL A 43 8.37 -14.95 11.18
C VAL A 43 8.45 -13.84 12.25
N LEU A 44 9.38 -12.90 12.12
CA LEU A 44 9.51 -11.76 13.02
C LEU A 44 8.28 -10.84 12.94
N ALA A 45 7.82 -10.52 11.72
CA ALA A 45 6.61 -9.72 11.53
C ALA A 45 5.39 -10.39 12.17
N GLN A 46 5.24 -11.70 11.99
CA GLN A 46 4.19 -12.48 12.65
C GLN A 46 4.31 -12.43 14.18
N ALA A 47 5.51 -12.63 14.71
CA ALA A 47 5.74 -12.69 16.16
C ALA A 47 5.53 -11.33 16.84
N LEU A 48 5.81 -10.23 16.14
CA LEU A 48 5.55 -8.85 16.58
C LEU A 48 4.14 -8.36 16.25
N ASN A 49 3.30 -9.22 15.65
CA ASN A 49 1.95 -8.87 15.20
C ASN A 49 1.90 -7.60 14.32
N THR A 50 2.84 -7.50 13.38
CA THR A 50 2.95 -6.40 12.41
C THR A 50 3.10 -6.93 10.99
N SER A 51 3.10 -6.03 9.99
CA SER A 51 3.37 -6.41 8.60
C SER A 51 4.90 -6.43 8.33
N PRO A 52 5.40 -7.28 7.41
CA PRO A 52 6.80 -7.23 6.99
C PRO A 52 7.22 -5.84 6.47
N LEU A 53 6.30 -5.12 5.82
CA LEU A 53 6.55 -3.75 5.34
C LEU A 53 6.85 -2.78 6.48
N ALA A 54 6.20 -2.93 7.64
CA ALA A 54 6.45 -2.07 8.80
C ALA A 54 7.85 -2.28 9.42
N LEU A 55 8.49 -3.42 9.14
CA LEU A 55 9.86 -3.69 9.55
C LEU A 55 10.88 -3.20 8.51
N LEU A 56 10.47 -3.07 7.25
CA LEU A 56 11.34 -2.67 6.13
C LEU A 56 11.28 -1.16 5.86
N LEU A 57 10.14 -0.53 6.10
CA LEU A 57 9.93 0.87 5.76
C LEU A 57 10.08 1.77 7.00
N PRO A 58 10.61 2.99 6.81
CA PRO A 58 10.71 3.99 7.85
C PRO A 58 9.34 4.28 8.49
N VAL A 59 9.32 4.26 9.82
CA VAL A 59 8.18 4.71 10.62
C VAL A 59 8.46 6.15 11.05
N THR A 60 7.62 7.07 10.60
CA THR A 60 7.65 8.50 10.92
C THR A 60 6.22 8.99 11.07
N ASP A 61 6.02 9.98 11.94
CA ASP A 61 4.72 10.59 12.20
C ASP A 61 4.33 11.61 11.11
N ASP A 62 5.30 12.04 10.30
CA ASP A 62 5.08 12.95 9.17
C ASP A 62 5.14 12.20 7.83
N PRO A 63 4.02 12.12 7.07
CA PRO A 63 3.99 11.47 5.75
C PRO A 63 4.89 12.15 4.70
N TYR A 64 5.29 13.40 4.91
CA TYR A 64 6.14 14.16 3.99
C TYR A 64 7.61 14.19 4.41
N ALA A 65 7.95 13.64 5.57
CA ALA A 65 9.34 13.55 6.02
C ALA A 65 10.19 12.82 4.97
N GLY A 66 11.38 13.38 4.73
CA GLY A 66 12.42 12.76 3.91
C GLY A 66 12.91 11.48 4.56
N VAL A 67 12.91 10.39 3.80
CA VAL A 67 13.36 9.08 4.23
C VAL A 67 14.20 8.43 3.14
N GLU A 68 15.12 7.58 3.53
CA GLU A 68 15.96 6.82 2.62
C GLU A 68 15.50 5.36 2.58
N VAL A 69 15.19 4.86 1.38
CA VAL A 69 15.01 3.42 1.14
C VAL A 69 16.33 2.91 0.58
N THR A 70 16.86 1.82 1.11
CA THR A 70 18.17 1.29 0.67
C THR A 70 18.19 1.06 -0.84
N GLY A 71 19.15 1.70 -1.53
CA GLY A 71 19.28 1.63 -2.99
C GLY A 71 18.40 2.62 -3.76
N SER A 72 17.69 3.53 -3.07
CA SER A 72 17.01 4.67 -3.68
C SER A 72 17.65 6.00 -3.28
N SER A 73 17.25 7.07 -3.97
CA SER A 73 17.42 8.43 -3.47
C SER A 73 16.51 8.68 -2.26
N GLU A 74 16.71 9.80 -1.56
CA GLU A 74 15.75 10.31 -0.59
C GLU A 74 14.36 10.46 -1.23
N THR A 75 13.32 10.10 -0.48
CA THR A 75 11.92 10.16 -0.90
C THR A 75 11.03 10.53 0.29
N SER A 76 9.77 10.89 0.07
CA SER A 76 8.85 11.10 1.19
C SER A 76 8.36 9.78 1.78
N ALA A 77 8.09 9.75 3.08
CA ALA A 77 7.56 8.57 3.76
C ALA A 77 6.30 8.01 3.08
N VAL A 78 5.35 8.86 2.69
CA VAL A 78 4.14 8.46 1.96
C VAL A 78 4.46 7.78 0.62
N SER A 79 5.53 8.20 -0.05
CA SER A 79 5.94 7.61 -1.33
C SER A 79 6.65 6.27 -1.13
N ALA A 80 7.49 6.15 -0.10
CA ALA A 80 8.07 4.88 0.31
C ALA A 80 6.97 3.84 0.66
N TRP A 81 5.97 4.26 1.45
CA TRP A 81 4.83 3.41 1.80
C TRP A 81 3.98 3.04 0.58
N ALA A 82 3.60 4.01 -0.26
CA ALA A 82 2.81 3.75 -1.46
C ALA A 82 3.53 2.80 -2.44
N TRP A 83 4.86 2.86 -2.51
CA TRP A 83 5.68 1.88 -3.22
C TRP A 83 5.63 0.50 -2.56
N GLY A 84 5.86 0.42 -1.26
CA GLY A 84 5.86 -0.86 -0.52
C GLY A 84 4.54 -1.63 -0.61
N ILE A 85 3.40 -0.93 -0.61
CA ILE A 85 2.07 -1.57 -0.75
C ILE A 85 1.62 -1.76 -2.21
N GLY A 86 2.49 -1.47 -3.19
CA GLY A 86 2.22 -1.75 -4.60
C GLY A 86 1.25 -0.77 -5.29
N LEU A 87 1.10 0.47 -4.80
CA LEU A 87 0.21 1.47 -5.40
C LEU A 87 0.86 2.25 -6.54
N ARG A 88 2.12 2.66 -6.37
CA ARG A 88 2.88 3.44 -7.37
C ARG A 88 4.39 3.16 -7.26
N PRO A 89 5.15 3.21 -8.36
CA PRO A 89 6.59 2.99 -8.32
C PRO A 89 7.29 4.07 -7.50
N LEU A 90 8.45 3.73 -6.93
CA LEU A 90 9.35 4.72 -6.32
C LEU A 90 9.90 5.60 -7.46
N SER A 91 9.45 6.86 -7.53
CA SER A 91 9.94 7.83 -8.51
C SER A 91 10.85 8.83 -7.81
N ALA A 92 12.09 8.94 -8.28
CA ALA A 92 13.02 10.01 -7.92
C ALA A 92 12.68 11.35 -8.60
N GLU A 93 11.65 11.39 -9.45
CA GLU A 93 11.30 12.57 -10.24
C GLU A 93 10.62 13.63 -9.36
N VAL A 94 11.44 14.56 -8.88
CA VAL A 94 11.09 15.92 -8.49
C VAL A 94 10.02 16.45 -9.45
N ALA A 95 8.99 17.06 -8.89
CA ALA A 95 7.97 17.82 -9.62
C ALA A 95 8.63 18.88 -10.51
N GLY A 96 8.91 18.52 -11.77
CA GLY A 96 9.50 19.40 -12.77
C GLY A 96 8.87 19.11 -14.12
N SER A 97 8.10 20.10 -14.61
CA SER A 97 7.66 20.29 -16.00
C SER A 97 7.31 19.02 -16.80
N GLY A 98 6.10 18.49 -16.67
CA GLY A 98 5.67 17.35 -17.50
C GLY A 98 4.97 17.81 -18.78
N SER A 99 5.53 17.45 -19.93
CA SER A 99 4.81 17.42 -21.21
C SER A 99 3.67 16.37 -21.16
N VAL A 100 2.69 16.46 -22.07
CA VAL A 100 1.64 15.43 -22.23
C VAL A 100 2.25 14.04 -22.46
N GLU A 101 3.39 13.98 -23.16
CA GLU A 101 4.13 12.73 -23.37
C GLU A 101 4.67 12.13 -22.06
N ASP A 102 5.09 12.98 -21.13
CA ASP A 102 5.54 12.57 -19.79
C ASP A 102 4.37 12.04 -18.97
N GLY A 103 3.17 12.64 -19.13
CA GLY A 103 1.93 12.15 -18.55
C GLY A 103 1.59 10.71 -19.00
N ARG A 104 1.68 10.43 -20.30
CA ARG A 104 1.41 9.08 -20.84
C ARG A 104 2.45 8.05 -20.38
N LYS A 105 3.73 8.41 -20.33
CA LYS A 105 4.81 7.55 -19.83
C LYS A 105 4.62 7.22 -18.35
N ARG A 106 4.24 8.21 -17.53
CA ARG A 106 3.91 8.02 -16.11
C ARG A 106 2.77 7.03 -15.91
N TYR A 107 1.66 7.23 -16.65
CA TYR A 107 0.51 6.32 -16.58
C TYR A 107 0.88 4.87 -16.94
N GLN A 108 1.61 4.66 -18.04
CA GLN A 108 2.05 3.32 -18.45
C GLN A 108 2.94 2.65 -17.39
N ARG A 109 3.89 3.39 -16.81
CA ARG A 109 4.78 2.88 -15.75
C ARG A 109 4.01 2.49 -14.49
N GLU A 110 3.02 3.29 -14.08
CA GLU A 110 2.16 2.98 -12.94
C GLU A 110 1.28 1.75 -13.19
N ALA A 111 0.67 1.66 -14.36
CA ALA A 111 -0.17 0.52 -14.73
C ALA A 111 0.63 -0.79 -14.72
N LEU A 112 1.84 -0.78 -15.30
CA LEU A 112 2.74 -1.93 -15.26
C LEU A 112 3.18 -2.25 -13.84
N PHE A 113 3.56 -1.24 -13.04
CA PHE A 113 3.95 -1.45 -11.65
C PHE A 113 2.86 -2.16 -10.85
N ARG A 114 1.60 -1.70 -10.97
CA ARG A 114 0.46 -2.32 -10.30
C ARG A 114 0.26 -3.77 -10.75
N ALA A 115 0.35 -4.03 -12.06
CA ALA A 115 0.23 -5.38 -12.62
C ALA A 115 1.28 -6.36 -12.06
N TYR A 116 2.49 -5.89 -11.76
CA TYR A 116 3.56 -6.72 -11.18
C TYR A 116 3.52 -6.79 -9.64
N ALA A 117 3.09 -5.73 -8.97
CA ALA A 117 3.13 -5.63 -7.52
C ALA A 117 1.98 -6.40 -6.83
N ARG A 118 0.90 -6.70 -7.57
CA ARG A 118 -0.30 -7.32 -7.01
C ARG A 118 -0.77 -8.45 -7.92
N PRO A 119 -1.12 -9.62 -7.37
CA PRO A 119 -1.66 -10.70 -8.19
C PRO A 119 -3.01 -10.28 -8.80
N GLY A 120 -3.28 -10.72 -10.03
CA GLY A 120 -4.46 -10.30 -10.81
C GLY A 120 -5.79 -10.44 -10.06
N TRP A 121 -5.96 -11.53 -9.30
CA TRP A 121 -7.17 -11.79 -8.51
C TRP A 121 -7.42 -10.76 -7.38
N LEU A 122 -6.39 -10.03 -6.96
CA LEU A 122 -6.52 -8.99 -5.93
C LEU A 122 -7.18 -7.73 -6.49
N PHE A 123 -7.05 -7.45 -7.79
CA PHE A 123 -7.76 -6.36 -8.45
C PHE A 123 -9.26 -6.66 -8.58
N GLU A 124 -9.59 -7.85 -9.07
CA GLU A 124 -10.97 -8.28 -9.29
C GLU A 124 -11.83 -8.25 -8.02
N ARG A 125 -11.24 -8.55 -6.85
CA ARG A 125 -11.97 -8.56 -5.57
C ARG A 125 -12.14 -7.18 -4.94
N VAL A 126 -11.25 -6.24 -5.20
CA VAL A 126 -11.40 -4.86 -4.73
C VAL A 126 -12.47 -4.15 -5.57
N GLU A 127 -12.44 -4.31 -6.89
CA GLU A 127 -13.46 -3.75 -7.79
C GLU A 127 -14.85 -4.33 -7.51
N ARG A 128 -14.96 -5.64 -7.21
CA ARG A 128 -16.24 -6.26 -6.84
C ARG A 128 -16.82 -5.73 -5.53
N LYS A 129 -15.99 -5.26 -4.59
CA LYS A 129 -16.47 -4.61 -3.36
C LYS A 129 -16.94 -3.17 -3.58
N PHE A 130 -16.46 -2.48 -4.61
CA PHE A 130 -16.97 -1.15 -5.00
C PHE A 130 -18.21 -1.23 -5.91
N HIS A 131 -18.43 -2.35 -6.60
CA HIS A 131 -19.68 -2.66 -7.31
C HIS A 131 -20.75 -3.36 -6.44
N GLY A 132 -20.58 -3.33 -5.11
CA GLY A 132 -21.64 -3.67 -4.14
C GLY A 132 -22.33 -2.44 -3.54
N GLY A 133 -22.04 -1.24 -4.08
CA GLY A 133 -22.87 -0.06 -3.86
C GLY A 133 -24.15 -0.25 -4.65
N ASP A 134 -25.17 -0.72 -3.95
CA ASP A 134 -26.58 -0.69 -4.33
C ASP A 134 -26.92 0.75 -4.79
N TRP A 135 -26.79 0.99 -6.09
CA TRP A 135 -27.36 2.15 -6.76
C TRP A 135 -28.58 1.62 -7.49
N LEU A 136 -29.67 1.48 -6.74
CA LEU A 136 -31.00 1.54 -7.33
C LEU A 136 -31.10 2.92 -8.00
N PRO A 137 -31.36 3.03 -9.31
CA PRO A 137 -31.91 4.27 -9.82
C PRO A 137 -33.18 4.53 -9.01
N ASP A 138 -33.25 5.68 -8.35
CA ASP A 138 -34.54 6.18 -7.87
C ASP A 138 -35.46 6.19 -9.09
N ASP A 139 -36.47 5.34 -8.99
CA ASP A 139 -37.59 5.24 -9.91
C ASP A 139 -38.40 6.53 -9.75
N ASP A 140 -37.89 7.62 -10.31
CA ASP A 140 -38.66 8.83 -10.57
C ASP A 140 -39.52 8.57 -11.82
N THR A 141 -40.34 7.52 -11.78
CA THR A 141 -41.65 7.55 -12.44
C THR A 141 -42.55 8.46 -11.61
N GLU A 142 -42.25 9.76 -11.63
CA GLU A 142 -43.26 10.77 -11.35
C GLU A 142 -44.28 10.71 -12.50
N HIS A 143 -45.33 9.95 -12.20
CA HIS A 143 -46.65 10.06 -12.79
C HIS A 143 -47.05 11.54 -12.76
N GLU A 144 -46.99 12.25 -13.90
CA GLU A 144 -47.66 13.54 -13.98
C GLU A 144 -49.18 13.30 -13.88
N PRO A 145 -49.86 13.80 -12.83
CA PRO A 145 -51.31 13.78 -12.80
C PRO A 145 -51.80 14.83 -13.80
N GLY A 146 -52.69 14.39 -14.71
CA GLY A 146 -53.21 15.21 -15.78
C GLY A 146 -53.82 16.53 -15.31
N ASP A 147 -53.36 17.62 -15.92
CA ASP A 147 -54.14 18.85 -16.03
C ASP A 147 -54.87 18.83 -17.38
N GLU A 148 -56.00 18.14 -17.39
CA GLU A 148 -57.07 18.43 -18.32
C GLU A 148 -57.81 19.66 -17.75
N SER A 149 -57.67 20.82 -18.41
CA SER A 149 -58.76 21.79 -18.41
C SER A 149 -58.78 22.62 -19.69
N PRO A 150 -60.00 22.91 -20.20
CA PRO A 150 -60.24 23.33 -21.58
C PRO A 150 -60.36 24.86 -21.69
N ASP A 151 -60.71 25.28 -22.90
CA ASP A 151 -61.21 26.62 -23.31
C ASP A 151 -60.08 27.55 -23.80
N GLY A 152 -59.95 27.88 -25.08
CA GLY A 152 -61.02 28.23 -26.01
C GLY A 152 -61.35 29.71 -25.86
N THR A 153 -60.68 30.59 -26.60
CA THR A 153 -61.29 31.38 -27.68
C THR A 153 -60.28 32.33 -28.31
N ASP A 154 -60.32 32.27 -29.63
CA ASP A 154 -59.87 33.23 -30.63
C ASP A 154 -60.51 34.62 -30.48
N THR A 155 -59.85 35.60 -31.11
CA THR A 155 -60.23 37.00 -31.43
C THR A 155 -60.15 38.10 -30.37
#